data_AF-A0A956A187-F1
#
_entry.id   AF-A0A956A187-F1
#
_cell.length_a   1.000
_cell.length_b   1.000
_cell.length_c   1.000
_cell.angle_alpha   90.00
_cell.angle_beta   90.00
_cell.angle_gamma   90.00
#
_symmetry.space_group_name_H-M   'P 1'
#
loop_
_entity.id
_entity.type
_entity.pdbx_description
1 polymer ?
#
loop_
_entity_poly.entity_id
_entity_poly.type
_entity_poly.pdbx_seq_one_letter_code
_entity_poly.pdbx_strand_id
1 'polypeptide(L)'
;MTRLWQDYKLPIVIAAFGVVAGVAEVAVGPIERIAPDRVLEDVYPDSDRVRATAGVALAREGRVDEANEKLAAAFDRGYKESEDLYAAYVDVLVRTQSSRARIAEVVARWRRDYPRSERLASMSERLRRASVLP
;
A
#
# COMPACT_ATOMS: atom_id res chain seq x y z
N MET A 1 -30.56 25.98 -3.65
CA MET A 1 -29.95 26.95 -4.57
C MET A 1 -28.65 27.43 -3.93
N THR A 2 -27.51 26.87 -4.37
CA THR A 2 -26.47 27.51 -5.23
C THR A 2 -25.44 28.27 -4.38
N ARG A 3 -24.26 27.70 -4.11
CA ARG A 3 -22.99 27.67 -4.90
C ARG A 3 -22.26 29.02 -4.99
N LEU A 4 -20.94 28.91 -4.80
CA LEU A 4 -19.81 29.80 -5.21
C LEU A 4 -19.35 30.81 -4.15
N TRP A 5 -18.25 30.53 -3.44
CA TRP A 5 -16.82 30.64 -3.84
C TRP A 5 -16.40 32.11 -4.04
N GLN A 6 -15.63 32.68 -3.11
CA GLN A 6 -14.26 33.14 -3.40
C GLN A 6 -13.54 33.69 -2.15
N ASP A 7 -12.21 33.57 -2.22
CA ASP A 7 -11.18 34.26 -1.43
C ASP A 7 -10.87 33.78 -0.02
N TYR A 8 -10.15 32.64 0.04
CA TYR A 8 -9.03 32.51 0.98
C TYR A 8 -7.75 32.17 0.21
N LYS A 9 -6.95 33.19 -0.07
CA LYS A 9 -5.53 33.04 -0.40
C LYS A 9 -4.80 32.59 0.88
N LEU A 10 -4.60 31.29 1.05
CA LEU A 10 -3.71 30.77 2.08
C LEU A 10 -2.26 30.79 1.58
N PRO A 11 -1.30 31.26 2.38
CA PRO A 11 0.10 31.28 2.00
C PRO A 11 0.64 29.85 1.87
N ILE A 12 1.29 29.58 0.74
CA ILE A 12 2.14 28.40 0.56
C ILE A 12 3.34 28.58 1.50
N VAL A 13 3.30 27.91 2.65
CA VAL A 13 4.46 27.81 3.55
C VAL A 13 5.22 26.56 3.15
N ILE A 14 6.33 26.74 2.42
CA ILE A 14 7.34 25.71 2.21
C ILE A 14 8.15 25.63 3.51
N ALA A 15 7.84 24.65 4.35
CA ALA A 15 8.64 24.35 5.54
C ALA A 15 9.68 23.28 5.18
N ALA A 16 10.91 23.71 4.92
CA ALA A 16 12.10 22.88 5.02
C ALA A 16 12.56 22.90 6.48
N PHE A 17 12.38 21.81 7.22
CA PHE A 17 12.96 21.63 8.56
C PHE A 17 13.31 20.14 8.72
N GLY A 18 14.49 19.73 9.19
CA GLY A 18 15.28 20.36 10.24
C GLY A 18 14.86 19.74 11.57
N VAL A 19 15.54 18.66 11.96
CA VAL A 19 15.29 17.84 13.16
C VAL A 19 15.20 18.69 14.42
N VAL A 20 14.06 18.68 15.14
CA VAL A 20 14.01 18.86 16.60
C VAL A 20 12.79 18.11 17.18
N ALA A 21 13.03 17.40 18.28
CA ALA A 21 12.07 16.63 19.07
C ALA A 21 10.89 17.46 19.63
N GLY A 22 9.72 16.84 19.77
CA GLY A 22 8.62 17.39 20.56
C GLY A 22 7.24 16.93 20.08
N VAL A 23 6.65 16.02 20.85
CA VAL A 23 5.26 15.53 20.86
C VAL A 23 4.24 16.38 20.10
N ALA A 24 3.53 15.77 19.15
CA ALA A 24 2.22 16.24 18.70
C ALA A 24 1.30 15.04 18.43
N GLU A 25 0.16 15.02 19.12
CA GLU A 25 -1.00 14.20 18.77
C GLU A 25 -1.33 14.41 17.29
N VAL A 26 -1.21 13.36 16.48
CA VAL A 26 -1.65 13.42 15.08
C VAL A 26 -2.99 12.75 14.98
N ALA A 27 -4.04 13.57 14.92
CA ALA A 27 -5.33 13.18 14.40
C ALA A 27 -5.11 12.53 13.03
N VAL A 28 -5.49 11.25 12.90
CA VAL A 28 -5.37 10.45 11.68
C VAL A 28 -6.39 10.94 10.65
N GLY A 29 -6.11 12.10 10.06
CA GLY A 29 -6.75 12.61 8.86
C GLY A 29 -6.04 12.12 7.58
N PRO A 30 -6.51 12.52 6.39
CA PRO A 30 -6.03 11.99 5.11
C PRO A 30 -4.65 12.56 4.78
N ILE A 31 -3.60 11.97 5.35
CA ILE A 31 -2.21 12.30 5.04
C ILE A 31 -1.82 11.54 3.76
N GLU A 32 -2.33 12.00 2.63
CA GLU A 32 -1.64 11.87 1.35
C GLU A 32 -0.59 12.99 1.27
N ARG A 33 0.65 12.62 0.95
CA ARG A 33 1.82 13.50 0.70
C ARG A 33 2.31 14.33 1.89
N ILE A 34 3.47 13.94 2.44
CA ILE A 34 4.69 14.76 2.74
C ILE A 34 5.49 14.04 3.85
N ALA A 35 5.88 12.80 3.58
CA ALA A 35 7.05 12.17 4.20
C ALA A 35 7.45 11.03 3.24
N PRO A 36 8.73 10.91 2.83
CA PRO A 36 9.16 9.71 2.12
C PRO A 36 8.86 8.51 3.01
N ASP A 37 8.40 7.39 2.45
CA ASP A 37 7.86 6.25 3.22
C ASP A 37 8.82 5.76 4.32
N ARG A 38 10.15 5.92 4.13
CA ARG A 38 11.18 5.68 5.14
C ARG A 38 11.04 6.53 6.42
N VAL A 39 10.70 7.80 6.30
CA VAL A 39 10.49 8.68 7.48
C VAL A 39 9.25 8.24 8.26
N LEU A 40 8.23 7.72 7.57
CA LEU A 40 7.06 7.18 8.25
C LEU A 40 7.37 5.85 8.94
N GLU A 41 8.22 5.00 8.36
CA GLU A 41 8.68 3.77 9.03
C GLU A 41 9.46 4.06 10.31
N ASP A 42 10.28 5.10 10.33
CA ASP A 42 11.04 5.48 11.53
C ASP A 42 10.14 6.03 12.66
N VAL A 43 9.06 6.73 12.30
CA VAL A 43 8.12 7.33 13.27
C VAL A 43 7.04 6.33 13.71
N TYR A 44 6.62 5.43 12.81
CA TYR A 44 5.56 4.45 13.04
C TYR A 44 5.99 3.04 12.58
N PRO A 45 7.02 2.44 13.18
CA PRO A 45 7.61 1.17 12.73
C PRO A 45 6.63 0.00 12.81
N ASP A 46 5.67 0.09 13.73
CA ASP A 46 4.65 -0.94 13.95
C ASP A 46 3.37 -0.75 13.16
N SER A 47 3.22 0.38 12.45
CA SER A 47 2.03 0.62 11.64
C SER A 47 2.03 -0.28 10.41
N ASP A 48 1.10 -1.23 10.37
CA ASP A 48 0.93 -2.11 9.19
C ASP A 48 0.57 -1.32 7.92
N ARG A 49 -0.11 -0.17 8.07
CA ARG A 49 -0.36 0.79 6.98
C ARG A 49 0.91 1.31 6.35
N VAL A 50 1.73 1.99 7.15
CA VAL A 50 3.06 2.49 6.75
C VAL A 50 3.90 1.40 6.12
N ARG A 51 3.94 0.20 6.72
CA ARG A 51 4.69 -0.94 6.18
C ARG A 51 4.16 -1.39 4.81
N ALA A 52 2.84 -1.46 4.65
CA ALA A 52 2.19 -1.79 3.39
C ALA A 52 2.47 -0.72 2.31
N THR A 53 2.37 0.56 2.65
CA THR A 53 2.67 1.68 1.74
C THR A 53 4.14 1.67 1.32
N ALA A 54 5.07 1.48 2.25
CA ALA A 54 6.49 1.33 1.95
C ALA A 54 6.75 0.12 1.03
N GLY A 55 6.09 -1.02 1.27
CA GLY A 55 6.18 -2.18 0.40
C GLY A 55 5.72 -1.89 -1.05
N VAL A 56 4.63 -1.16 -1.22
CA VAL A 56 4.16 -0.73 -2.56
C VAL A 56 5.16 0.23 -3.23
N ALA A 57 5.73 1.17 -2.48
CA ALA A 57 6.73 2.10 -3.00
C ALA A 57 8.01 1.38 -3.44
N LEU A 58 8.53 0.46 -2.62
CA LEU A 58 9.68 -0.38 -2.95
C LEU A 58 9.44 -1.21 -4.22
N ALA A 59 8.24 -1.76 -4.40
CA ALA A 59 7.88 -2.53 -5.60
C ALA A 59 7.93 -1.67 -6.88
N ARG A 60 7.55 -0.38 -6.78
CA ARG A 60 7.62 0.61 -7.86
C ARG A 60 9.06 1.03 -8.18
N GLU A 61 9.92 1.10 -7.15
CA GLU A 61 11.36 1.35 -7.29
C GLU A 61 12.13 0.14 -7.85
N GLY A 62 11.47 -1.01 -8.04
CA GLY A 62 12.11 -2.24 -8.51
C GLY A 62 12.84 -3.03 -7.41
N ARG A 63 12.74 -2.60 -6.15
CA ARG A 63 13.30 -3.29 -4.98
C ARG A 63 12.34 -4.39 -4.52
N VAL A 64 12.17 -5.39 -5.38
CA VAL A 64 11.07 -6.37 -5.27
C VAL A 64 11.20 -7.27 -4.04
N ASP A 65 12.42 -7.64 -3.65
CA ASP A 65 12.65 -8.50 -2.48
C ASP A 65 12.29 -7.79 -1.17
N GLU A 66 12.74 -6.55 -0.99
CA GLU A 66 12.36 -5.72 0.17
C GLU A 66 10.87 -5.41 0.20
N ALA A 67 10.28 -5.17 -0.98
CA ALA A 67 8.84 -5.01 -1.10
C ALA A 67 8.08 -6.26 -0.62
N ASN A 68 8.58 -7.45 -0.98
CA ASN A 68 7.98 -8.71 -0.56
C ASN A 68 8.02 -8.87 0.96
N GLU A 69 9.14 -8.56 1.60
CA GLU A 69 9.26 -8.62 3.07
C GLU A 69 8.24 -7.72 3.76
N LYS A 70 8.14 -6.47 3.31
CA LYS A 70 7.24 -5.46 3.91
C LYS A 70 5.77 -5.81 3.70
N LEU A 71 5.41 -6.24 2.48
CA LEU A 71 4.04 -6.62 2.16
C LEU A 71 3.63 -7.94 2.82
N ALA A 72 4.53 -8.92 2.90
CA ALA A 72 4.28 -10.17 3.62
C ALA A 72 4.00 -9.91 5.10
N ALA A 73 4.83 -9.10 5.76
CA ALA A 73 4.62 -8.74 7.16
C ALA A 73 3.29 -8.02 7.41
N ALA A 74 2.89 -7.09 6.54
CA ALA A 74 1.59 -6.43 6.65
C ALA A 74 0.43 -7.43 6.41
N PHE A 75 0.57 -8.29 5.41
CA PHE A 75 -0.44 -9.29 5.06
C PHE A 75 -0.66 -10.34 6.16
N ASP A 76 0.43 -10.85 6.75
CA ASP A 76 0.39 -11.88 7.79
C ASP A 76 -0.21 -11.36 9.10
N ARG A 77 -0.01 -10.06 9.39
CA ARG A 77 -0.70 -9.35 10.49
C ARG A 77 -2.17 -9.05 10.19
N GLY A 78 -2.60 -9.37 8.97
CA GLY A 78 -3.97 -9.31 8.54
C GLY A 78 -4.42 -7.92 8.09
N TYR A 79 -3.47 -7.04 7.81
CA TYR A 79 -3.76 -5.71 7.31
C TYR A 79 -4.51 -5.76 5.98
N LYS A 80 -5.59 -4.99 5.90
CA LYS A 80 -6.40 -4.79 4.71
C LYS A 80 -6.80 -3.33 4.65
N GLU A 81 -6.53 -2.69 3.54
CA GLU A 81 -6.87 -1.28 3.33
C GLU A 81 -7.56 -1.10 1.98
N SER A 82 -7.00 -1.71 0.94
CA SER A 82 -7.49 -1.54 -0.42
C SER A 82 -7.24 -2.79 -1.28
N GLU A 83 -8.01 -2.91 -2.35
CA GLU A 83 -7.73 -3.88 -3.42
C GLU A 83 -6.38 -3.64 -4.09
N ASP A 84 -5.90 -2.39 -4.12
CA ASP A 84 -4.60 -2.05 -4.69
C ASP A 84 -3.45 -2.70 -3.94
N LEU A 85 -3.56 -2.86 -2.62
CA LEU A 85 -2.57 -3.56 -1.81
C LEU A 85 -2.49 -5.04 -2.20
N TYR A 86 -3.63 -5.70 -2.37
CA TYR A 86 -3.68 -7.08 -2.85
C TYR A 86 -3.09 -7.22 -4.26
N ALA A 87 -3.43 -6.30 -5.17
CA ALA A 87 -2.90 -6.28 -6.52
C ALA A 87 -1.37 -6.10 -6.54
N ALA A 88 -0.85 -5.16 -5.76
CA ALA A 88 0.57 -4.91 -5.64
C ALA A 88 1.31 -6.11 -5.04
N TYR A 89 0.73 -6.74 -4.01
CA TYR A 89 1.38 -7.89 -3.39
C TYR A 89 1.41 -9.11 -4.32
N VAL A 90 0.33 -9.38 -5.06
CA VAL A 90 0.33 -10.44 -6.08
C VAL A 90 1.38 -10.18 -7.17
N ASP A 91 1.53 -8.94 -7.64
CA ASP A 91 2.56 -8.57 -8.62
C ASP A 91 3.98 -8.86 -8.10
N VAL A 92 4.24 -8.44 -6.86
CA VAL A 92 5.52 -8.70 -6.16
C VAL A 92 5.79 -10.20 -6.01
N LEU A 93 4.78 -11.00 -5.64
CA LEU A 93 4.94 -12.45 -5.52
C LEU A 93 5.24 -13.12 -6.86
N VAL A 94 4.63 -12.65 -7.96
CA VAL A 94 4.94 -13.15 -9.30
C VAL A 94 6.37 -12.77 -9.70
N ARG A 95 6.79 -11.52 -9.45
CA ARG A 95 8.13 -11.03 -9.81
C ARG A 95 9.25 -11.69 -9.01
N THR A 96 9.00 -12.03 -7.75
CA THR A 96 9.92 -12.80 -6.89
C THR A 96 9.86 -14.30 -7.13
N GLN A 97 9.05 -14.77 -8.09
CA GLN A 97 8.84 -16.20 -8.35
C GLN A 97 8.42 -16.99 -7.11
N SER A 98 7.64 -16.34 -6.24
CA SER A 98 7.11 -16.97 -5.03
C SER A 98 6.24 -18.18 -5.37
N SER A 99 6.08 -19.08 -4.39
CA SER A 99 5.33 -20.32 -4.60
C SER A 99 3.90 -20.06 -5.09
N ARG A 100 3.41 -20.93 -5.99
CA ARG A 100 2.02 -20.88 -6.47
C ARG A 100 1.01 -20.93 -5.31
N ALA A 101 1.33 -21.68 -4.26
CA ALA A 101 0.51 -21.76 -3.06
C ALA A 101 0.36 -20.39 -2.36
N ARG A 102 1.45 -19.63 -2.23
CA ARG A 102 1.41 -18.29 -1.63
C ARG A 102 0.62 -17.30 -2.48
N ILE A 103 0.79 -17.34 -3.80
CA ILE A 103 0.01 -16.50 -4.72
C ILE A 103 -1.47 -16.85 -4.63
N ALA A 104 -1.82 -18.15 -4.60
CA ALA A 104 -3.19 -18.62 -4.45
C ALA A 104 -3.81 -18.21 -3.11
N GLU A 105 -3.05 -18.24 -2.02
CA GLU A 105 -3.49 -17.78 -0.69
C GLU A 105 -3.88 -16.29 -0.73
N VAL A 106 -3.02 -15.43 -1.28
CA VAL A 106 -3.28 -13.99 -1.39
C VAL A 106 -4.50 -13.72 -2.26
N VAL A 107 -4.65 -14.43 -3.38
CA VAL A 107 -5.79 -14.32 -4.29
C VAL A 107 -7.08 -14.81 -3.63
N ALA A 108 -7.05 -15.91 -2.88
CA ALA A 108 -8.21 -16.42 -2.17
C ALA A 108 -8.66 -15.45 -1.08
N ARG A 109 -7.70 -14.84 -0.38
CA ARG A 109 -7.98 -13.80 0.61
C ARG A 109 -8.56 -12.54 -0.04
N TRP A 110 -8.00 -12.09 -1.16
CA TRP A 110 -8.55 -10.97 -1.94
C TRP A 110 -10.01 -11.27 -2.34
N ARG A 111 -10.29 -12.49 -2.83
CA ARG A 111 -11.66 -12.91 -3.18
C ARG A 111 -12.63 -12.86 -2.01
N ARG A 112 -12.18 -13.28 -0.83
CA ARG A 112 -13.00 -13.25 0.39
C ARG A 112 -13.30 -11.81 0.83
N ASP A 113 -12.28 -10.95 0.79
CA ASP A 113 -12.41 -9.58 1.29
C ASP A 113 -13.13 -8.66 0.26
N TYR A 114 -13.01 -8.95 -1.03
CA TYR A 114 -13.60 -8.18 -2.15
C TYR A 114 -14.26 -9.11 -3.19
N PRO A 115 -15.43 -9.70 -2.89
CA PRO A 115 -16.05 -10.74 -3.71
C PRO A 115 -16.54 -10.26 -5.09
N ARG A 116 -16.71 -8.95 -5.28
CA ARG A 116 -17.15 -8.34 -6.54
C ARG A 116 -16.05 -7.59 -7.28
N SER A 117 -14.79 -7.84 -6.94
CA SER A 117 -13.65 -7.17 -7.58
C SER A 117 -13.48 -7.62 -9.04
N GLU A 118 -13.79 -6.72 -9.98
CA GLU A 118 -13.49 -6.92 -11.42
C GLU A 118 -11.98 -6.98 -11.67
N ARG A 119 -11.21 -6.27 -10.84
CA ARG A 119 -9.75 -6.25 -10.91
C ARG A 119 -9.17 -7.61 -10.53
N LEU A 120 -9.68 -8.23 -9.48
CA LEU A 120 -9.34 -9.61 -9.10
C LEU A 120 -9.71 -10.59 -10.22
N ALA A 121 -10.88 -10.44 -10.86
CA ALA A 121 -11.30 -11.30 -11.95
C ALA A 121 -10.30 -11.22 -13.12
N SER A 122 -9.94 -10.00 -13.53
CA SER A 122 -8.94 -9.74 -14.57
C SER A 122 -7.56 -10.29 -14.21
N MET A 123 -7.13 -10.09 -12.96
CA MET A 123 -5.84 -10.61 -12.46
C MET A 123 -5.83 -12.13 -12.42
N SER A 124 -6.87 -12.76 -11.87
CA SER A 124 -7.00 -14.22 -11.79
C SER A 124 -6.96 -14.86 -13.17
N GLU A 125 -7.60 -14.24 -14.16
CA GLU A 125 -7.55 -14.69 -15.56
C GLU A 125 -6.13 -14.60 -16.15
N ARG A 126 -5.41 -13.50 -15.88
CA ARG A 126 -3.99 -13.37 -16.29
C ARG A 126 -3.11 -14.45 -15.65
N LEU A 127 -3.31 -14.72 -14.35
CA LEU A 127 -2.54 -15.73 -13.61
C LEU A 127 -2.84 -17.16 -14.09
N ARG A 128 -4.10 -17.48 -14.42
CA ARG A 128 -4.47 -18.78 -15.01
C ARG A 128 -3.85 -18.97 -16.39
N ARG A 129 -3.89 -17.95 -17.26
CA ARG A 129 -3.20 -17.99 -18.56
C ARG A 129 -1.69 -18.18 -18.44
N ALA A 130 -1.08 -17.62 -17.40
CA ALA A 130 0.33 -17.81 -17.08
C ALA A 130 0.63 -19.13 -16.33
N SER A 131 -0.36 -20.01 -16.13
CA SER A 131 -0.23 -21.26 -15.36
C SER A 131 0.25 -21.07 -13.91
N VAL A 132 0.03 -19.88 -13.32
CA VAL A 132 0.39 -19.57 -11.93
C VAL A 132 -0.70 -20.04 -10.96
N LEU A 133 -1.96 -19.85 -11.35
CA LEU A 133 -3.12 -20.39 -10.64
C LEU A 133 -3.70 -21.58 -11.42
N PRO A 134 -4.33 -22.55 -10.72
CA PRO A 134 -5.10 -23.61 -11.37
C PRO A 134 -6.35 -23.07 -12.08
#